data_AF-A0A0G4IZU0-F1
#
_entry.id   AF-A0A0G4IZU0-F1
#
_cell.length_a   1.000
_cell.length_b   1.000
_cell.length_c   1.000
_cell.angle_alpha   90.00
_cell.angle_beta   90.00
_cell.angle_gamma   90.00
#
_symmetry.space_group_name_H-M   'P 1'
#
loop_
_entity.id
_entity.type
_entity.pdbx_description
1 polymer ?
#
loop_
_entity_poly.entity_id
_entity_poly.type
_entity_poly.pdbx_seq_one_letter_code
_entity_poly.pdbx_strand_id
1 'polypeptide(L)'
;MSVSEIAPEAIFWFGVAGAGAAALKHLVAPYRSLEGLTPVALRRDDKDHVVLSPEAHWWGGYAFSAMNMGLCATGVWAGVKSSPVAKQGYLLGVAVLFDAFAVSWLFRGHMTGKPDYVKQGLKVAALGTLFSVGFFMMPN
;
A
#
# COMPACT_ATOMS: atom_id res chain seq x y z
N MET A 1 25.35 -0.57 15.96
CA MET A 1 24.14 0.19 15.61
C MET A 1 23.27 0.31 16.84
N SER A 2 22.86 1.53 17.17
CA SER A 2 21.90 1.82 18.24
C SER A 2 20.48 1.47 17.79
N VAL A 3 19.54 1.27 18.72
CA VAL A 3 18.12 0.99 18.39
C VAL A 3 17.53 2.11 17.51
N SER A 4 17.94 3.36 17.73
CA SER A 4 17.57 4.52 16.93
C SER A 4 18.07 4.47 15.48
N GLU A 5 19.11 3.68 15.18
CA GLU A 5 19.60 3.45 13.81
C GLU A 5 18.98 2.20 13.17
N ILE A 6 18.70 1.15 13.98
CA ILE A 6 18.15 -0.12 13.49
C ILE A 6 16.69 0.02 13.10
N ALA A 7 15.88 0.67 13.94
CA ALA A 7 14.44 0.77 13.75
C ALA A 7 14.04 1.46 12.43
N PRO A 8 14.53 2.66 12.09
CA PRO A 8 14.14 3.32 10.84
C PRO A 8 14.61 2.55 9.60
N GLU A 9 15.80 1.95 9.64
CA GLU A 9 16.34 1.11 8.56
C GLU A 9 15.49 -0.15 8.35
N ALA A 10 15.05 -0.79 9.43
CA ALA A 10 14.16 -1.95 9.36
C ALA A 10 12.78 -1.58 8.80
N ILE A 11 12.21 -0.44 9.22
CA ILE A 11 10.94 0.07 8.69
C ILE A 11 11.06 0.38 7.19
N PHE A 12 12.17 0.99 6.78
CA PHE A 12 12.48 1.24 5.38
C PHE A 12 12.48 -0.05 4.56
N TRP A 13 13.29 -1.05 4.93
CA TRP A 13 13.36 -2.31 4.20
C TRP A 13 12.07 -3.11 4.25
N PHE A 14 11.33 -3.03 5.36
CA PHE A 14 9.97 -3.58 5.44
C PHE A 14 9.05 -2.95 4.37
N GLY A 15 9.11 -1.63 4.19
CA GLY A 15 8.38 -0.93 3.14
C GLY A 15 8.81 -1.36 1.73
N VAL A 16 10.12 -1.50 1.47
CA VAL A 16 10.64 -1.96 0.17
C VAL A 16 10.19 -3.39 -0.14
N ALA A 17 10.35 -4.31 0.82
CA ALA A 17 9.94 -5.70 0.67
C ALA A 17 8.42 -5.82 0.51
N GLY A 18 7.65 -5.03 1.26
CA GLY A 18 6.20 -4.95 1.15
C GLY A 18 5.74 -4.52 -0.24
N ALA A 19 6.38 -3.50 -0.82
CA ALA A 19 6.12 -3.06 -2.18
C ALA A 19 6.45 -4.16 -3.21
N GLY A 20 7.58 -4.84 -3.07
CA GLY A 20 7.94 -5.97 -3.95
C GLY A 20 6.94 -7.13 -3.87
N ALA A 21 6.52 -7.51 -2.66
CA ALA A 21 5.52 -8.55 -2.44
C ALA A 21 4.15 -8.16 -3.01
N ALA A 22 3.74 -6.89 -2.84
CA ALA A 22 2.52 -6.36 -3.44
C ALA A 22 2.60 -6.39 -4.98
N ALA A 23 3.72 -5.98 -5.57
CA ALA A 23 3.93 -6.04 -7.01
C ALA A 23 3.76 -7.47 -7.54
N LEU A 24 4.46 -8.44 -6.94
CA LEU A 24 4.37 -9.85 -7.35
C LEU A 24 2.95 -10.40 -7.18
N LYS A 25 2.28 -10.09 -6.06
CA LYS A 25 0.91 -10.51 -5.80
C LYS A 25 -0.04 -10.01 -6.89
N HIS A 26 0.04 -8.73 -7.25
CA HIS A 26 -0.82 -8.12 -8.27
C HIS A 26 -0.44 -8.55 -9.70
N LEU A 27 0.80 -8.98 -9.94
CA LEU A 27 1.23 -9.56 -11.21
C LEU A 27 0.69 -10.98 -11.43
N VAL A 28 0.78 -11.83 -10.41
CA VAL A 28 0.45 -13.27 -10.50
C VAL A 28 -1.03 -13.54 -10.31
N ALA A 29 -1.70 -12.77 -9.44
CA ALA A 29 -3.10 -12.99 -9.10
C ALA A 29 -3.89 -11.67 -9.05
N PRO A 30 -3.93 -10.89 -10.16
CA PRO A 30 -4.56 -9.57 -10.19
C PRO A 30 -6.02 -9.62 -9.73
N TYR A 31 -6.81 -10.54 -10.29
CA TYR A 31 -8.25 -10.63 -10.04
C TYR A 31 -8.61 -11.21 -8.66
N ARG A 32 -7.91 -12.26 -8.19
CA ARG A 32 -8.13 -12.81 -6.83
C ARG A 32 -7.74 -11.82 -5.73
N SER A 33 -6.79 -10.94 -6.01
CA SER A 33 -6.39 -9.89 -5.07
C SER A 33 -7.49 -8.84 -4.88
N LEU A 34 -8.30 -8.59 -5.92
CA LEU A 34 -9.40 -7.62 -5.90
C LEU A 34 -10.56 -8.09 -5.02
N GLU A 35 -10.94 -9.36 -5.10
CA GLU A 35 -12.07 -9.91 -4.33
C GLU A 35 -11.84 -9.83 -2.81
N GLY A 36 -10.62 -10.12 -2.36
CA GLY A 36 -10.27 -10.13 -0.94
C GLY A 36 -9.85 -8.77 -0.38
N LEU A 37 -9.17 -7.95 -1.20
CA LEU A 37 -8.69 -6.64 -0.76
C LEU A 37 -9.67 -5.55 -1.10
N THR A 38 -10.11 -5.34 -2.35
CA THR A 38 -10.84 -4.13 -2.74
C THR A 38 -12.30 -4.44 -3.10
N PRO A 39 -13.22 -4.46 -2.13
CA PRO A 39 -14.67 -4.57 -2.36
C PRO A 39 -15.26 -3.35 -3.08
N VAL A 40 -14.57 -2.21 -3.03
CA VAL A 40 -14.79 -1.02 -3.87
C VAL A 40 -14.89 -1.39 -5.36
N ALA A 41 -14.18 -2.43 -5.71
CA ALA A 41 -13.98 -2.92 -7.04
C ALA A 41 -15.10 -3.86 -7.49
N LEU A 42 -16.07 -4.21 -6.63
CA LEU A 42 -17.16 -5.13 -6.93
C LEU A 42 -18.47 -4.36 -7.10
N ARG A 43 -19.14 -4.55 -8.24
CA ARG A 43 -20.53 -4.13 -8.51
C ARG A 43 -21.40 -5.36 -8.62
N ARG A 44 -22.70 -5.22 -8.40
CA ARG A 44 -23.69 -6.25 -8.74
C ARG A 44 -24.31 -5.86 -10.08
N ASP A 45 -24.40 -6.81 -11.01
CA ASP A 45 -25.17 -6.62 -12.23
C ASP A 45 -26.68 -6.78 -11.98
N ASP A 46 -27.47 -6.54 -13.01
CA ASP A 46 -28.93 -6.63 -13.03
C ASP A 46 -29.47 -8.04 -12.73
N LYS A 47 -28.59 -9.05 -12.72
CA LYS A 47 -28.85 -10.46 -12.43
C LYS A 47 -28.21 -10.91 -11.10
N ASP A 48 -27.78 -9.95 -10.29
CA ASP A 48 -27.16 -10.15 -8.99
C ASP A 48 -25.79 -10.87 -9.03
N HIS A 49 -25.13 -10.91 -10.20
CA HIS A 49 -23.75 -11.39 -10.31
C HIS A 49 -22.78 -10.32 -9.80
N VAL A 50 -21.74 -10.76 -9.11
CA VAL A 50 -20.63 -9.89 -8.71
C VAL A 50 -19.69 -9.68 -9.90
N VAL A 51 -19.61 -8.45 -10.38
CA VAL A 51 -18.76 -8.02 -11.50
C VAL A 51 -17.75 -6.98 -11.04
N LEU A 52 -16.54 -7.02 -11.62
CA LEU A 52 -15.53 -6.01 -11.35
C LEU A 52 -15.89 -4.68 -12.02
N SER A 53 -15.83 -3.59 -11.26
CA SER A 53 -16.03 -2.26 -11.80
C SER A 53 -14.88 -1.86 -12.75
N PRO A 54 -15.07 -0.92 -13.68
CA PRO A 54 -13.97 -0.43 -14.52
C PRO A 54 -12.80 0.11 -13.68
N GLU A 55 -13.11 0.78 -12.57
CA GLU A 55 -12.10 1.30 -11.64
C GLU A 55 -11.33 0.16 -10.94
N ALA A 56 -12.00 -0.97 -10.71
CA ALA A 56 -11.41 -2.16 -10.11
C ALA A 56 -10.25 -2.74 -10.91
N HIS A 57 -10.38 -2.74 -12.23
CA HIS A 57 -9.36 -3.22 -13.13
C HIS A 57 -8.07 -2.40 -12.99
N TRP A 58 -8.17 -1.15 -12.55
CA TRP A 58 -7.02 -0.29 -12.29
C TRP A 58 -6.36 -0.61 -10.94
N TRP A 59 -7.17 -0.78 -9.88
CA TRP A 59 -6.69 -1.00 -8.49
C TRP A 59 -6.10 -2.37 -8.21
N GLY A 60 -6.41 -3.40 -9.00
CA GLY A 60 -5.84 -4.73 -8.81
C GLY A 60 -5.32 -5.37 -10.07
N GLY A 61 -5.29 -4.63 -11.18
CA GLY A 61 -4.62 -5.06 -12.39
C GLY A 61 -3.12 -4.81 -12.37
N TYR A 62 -2.52 -5.02 -13.53
CA TYR A 62 -1.10 -4.82 -13.79
C TYR A 62 -0.61 -3.38 -13.51
N ALA A 63 -1.50 -2.38 -13.55
CA ALA A 63 -1.18 -1.00 -13.17
C ALA A 63 -0.75 -0.90 -11.70
N PHE A 64 -1.47 -1.59 -10.79
CA PHE A 64 -1.10 -1.63 -9.37
C PHE A 64 0.18 -2.42 -9.14
N SER A 65 0.40 -3.48 -9.91
CA SER A 65 1.69 -4.19 -9.95
C SER A 65 2.83 -3.26 -10.36
N ALA A 66 2.65 -2.47 -11.42
CA ALA A 66 3.66 -1.55 -11.93
C ALA A 66 3.97 -0.43 -10.93
N MET A 67 2.95 0.14 -10.28
CA MET A 67 3.12 1.14 -9.22
C MET A 67 3.96 0.57 -8.07
N ASN A 68 3.60 -0.61 -7.55
CA ASN A 68 4.34 -1.26 -6.47
C ASN A 68 5.76 -1.68 -6.90
N MET A 69 5.95 -2.09 -8.16
CA MET A 69 7.28 -2.36 -8.71
C MET A 69 8.14 -1.09 -8.75
N GLY A 70 7.55 0.04 -9.14
CA GLY A 70 8.22 1.35 -9.13
C GLY A 70 8.63 1.79 -7.72
N LEU A 71 7.75 1.60 -6.73
CA LEU A 71 8.09 1.82 -5.32
C LEU A 71 9.24 0.91 -4.86
N CYS A 72 9.14 -0.40 -5.15
CA CYS A 72 10.20 -1.36 -4.82
C CYS A 72 11.55 -0.95 -5.44
N ALA A 73 11.58 -0.64 -6.74
CA ALA A 73 12.80 -0.24 -7.43
C ALA A 73 13.40 1.05 -6.86
N THR A 74 12.56 2.05 -6.58
CA THR A 74 12.98 3.32 -5.96
C THR A 74 13.56 3.08 -4.56
N GLY A 75 12.90 2.21 -3.77
CA GLY A 75 13.35 1.79 -2.45
C GLY A 75 14.68 1.04 -2.51
N VAL A 76 14.82 0.03 -3.36
CA VAL A 76 16.09 -0.69 -3.55
C VAL A 76 17.20 0.27 -3.93
N TRP A 77 16.94 1.18 -4.87
CA TRP A 77 17.92 2.19 -5.27
C TRP A 77 18.35 3.08 -4.11
N ALA A 78 17.39 3.62 -3.34
CA ALA A 78 17.68 4.44 -2.16
C ALA A 78 18.47 3.69 -1.09
N GLY A 79 18.16 2.40 -0.91
CA GLY A 79 18.85 1.46 -0.04
C GLY A 79 20.30 1.23 -0.45
N VAL A 80 20.53 0.85 -1.70
CA VAL A 80 21.87 0.56 -2.26
C VAL A 80 22.76 1.80 -2.31
N LYS A 81 22.17 2.98 -2.58
CA LYS A 81 22.91 4.25 -2.58
C LYS A 81 23.14 4.81 -1.18
N SER A 82 22.60 4.18 -0.14
CA SER A 82 22.74 4.60 1.26
C SER A 82 22.44 6.08 1.47
N SER A 83 21.49 6.65 0.71
CA SER A 83 21.13 8.06 0.80
C SER A 83 20.05 8.26 1.87
N PRO A 84 20.33 8.92 3.01
CA PRO A 84 19.34 9.10 4.07
C PRO A 84 18.11 9.89 3.60
N VAL A 85 18.34 10.94 2.81
CA VAL A 85 17.28 11.77 2.21
C VAL A 85 16.39 10.95 1.26
N ALA A 86 16.97 10.07 0.43
CA ALA A 86 16.18 9.22 -0.45
C ALA A 86 15.34 8.20 0.33
N LYS A 87 15.90 7.62 1.40
CA LYS A 87 15.17 6.71 2.30
C LYS A 87 14.03 7.41 3.04
N GLN A 88 14.27 8.63 3.53
CA GLN A 88 13.22 9.47 4.11
C GLN A 88 12.12 9.80 3.09
N GLY A 89 12.48 10.24 1.89
CA GLY A 89 11.53 10.54 0.83
C GLY A 89 10.69 9.33 0.45
N TYR A 90 11.30 8.14 0.38
CA TYR A 90 10.60 6.88 0.19
C TYR A 90 9.58 6.62 1.31
N LEU A 91 10.01 6.69 2.57
CA LEU A 91 9.15 6.45 3.72
C LEU A 91 7.96 7.42 3.79
N LEU A 92 8.20 8.71 3.54
CA LEU A 92 7.14 9.71 3.47
C LEU A 92 6.15 9.40 2.33
N GLY A 93 6.66 9.09 1.14
CA GLY A 93 5.83 8.76 -0.01
C GLY A 93 4.95 7.53 0.25
N VAL A 94 5.53 6.48 0.85
CA VAL A 94 4.77 5.28 1.23
C VAL A 94 3.77 5.58 2.34
N ALA A 95 4.14 6.36 3.37
CA ALA A 95 3.22 6.74 4.44
C ALA A 95 1.97 7.46 3.90
N VAL A 96 2.18 8.49 3.07
CA VAL A 96 1.09 9.26 2.44
C VAL A 96 0.20 8.36 1.58
N LEU A 97 0.80 7.42 0.84
CA LEU A 97 0.05 6.48 0.01
C LEU A 97 -0.87 5.59 0.86
N PHE A 98 -0.37 5.04 1.96
CA PHE A 98 -1.17 4.22 2.87
C PHE A 98 -2.27 5.03 3.57
N ASP A 99 -1.99 6.24 4.03
CA ASP A 99 -3.01 7.09 4.64
C ASP A 99 -4.11 7.47 3.63
N ALA A 100 -3.74 7.80 2.39
CA ALA A 100 -4.70 8.05 1.31
C ALA A 100 -5.56 6.81 1.00
N PHE A 101 -4.97 5.61 1.04
CA PHE A 101 -5.75 4.37 0.93
C PHE A 101 -6.68 4.17 2.12
N ALA A 102 -6.25 4.42 3.34
CA ALA A 102 -7.08 4.30 4.53
C ALA A 102 -8.31 5.22 4.45
N VAL A 103 -8.12 6.47 4.04
CA VAL A 103 -9.21 7.44 3.81
C VAL A 103 -10.15 6.94 2.73
N SER A 104 -9.61 6.51 1.58
CA SER A 104 -10.40 5.99 0.46
C SER A 104 -11.25 4.79 0.88
N TRP A 105 -10.69 3.92 1.71
CA TRP A 105 -11.37 2.77 2.29
C TRP A 105 -12.52 3.14 3.22
N LEU A 106 -12.32 4.12 4.08
CA LEU A 106 -13.34 4.60 5.02
C LEU A 106 -14.52 5.22 4.27
N PHE A 107 -14.26 6.15 3.35
CA PHE A 107 -15.31 6.82 2.58
C PHE A 107 -16.10 5.84 1.74
N ARG A 108 -15.42 5.00 0.96
CA ARG A 108 -16.11 4.10 0.04
C ARG A 108 -16.79 2.94 0.75
N GLY A 109 -16.20 2.43 1.82
CA GLY A 109 -16.82 1.41 2.66
C GLY A 109 -18.13 1.88 3.27
N HIS A 110 -18.15 3.14 3.74
CA HIS A 110 -19.38 3.80 4.20
C HIS A 110 -20.44 3.91 3.08
N MET A 111 -20.06 4.40 1.89
CA MET A 111 -20.98 4.53 0.75
C MET A 111 -21.55 3.20 0.24
N THR A 112 -20.77 2.12 0.31
CA THR A 112 -21.14 0.81 -0.25
C THR A 112 -21.76 -0.13 0.78
N GLY A 113 -21.83 0.27 2.06
CA GLY A 113 -22.40 -0.54 3.14
C GLY A 113 -21.60 -1.81 3.45
N LYS A 114 -20.31 -1.88 3.08
CA LYS A 114 -19.54 -3.11 3.31
C LYS A 114 -19.28 -3.32 4.80
N PRO A 115 -19.48 -4.53 5.36
CA PRO A 115 -18.99 -4.85 6.69
C PRO A 115 -17.46 -4.73 6.80
N ASP A 116 -16.97 -4.43 8.00
CA ASP A 116 -15.54 -4.33 8.36
C ASP A 116 -14.71 -3.23 7.69
N TYR A 117 -15.31 -2.29 6.95
CA TYR A 117 -14.57 -1.23 6.26
C TYR A 117 -13.72 -0.36 7.21
N VAL A 118 -14.23 -0.10 8.42
CA VAL A 118 -13.48 0.62 9.48
C VAL A 118 -12.25 -0.16 9.91
N LYS A 119 -12.41 -1.46 10.17
CA LYS A 119 -11.30 -2.34 10.58
C LYS A 119 -10.21 -2.40 9.51
N GLN A 120 -10.58 -2.46 8.23
CA GLN A 120 -9.61 -2.43 7.14
C GLN A 120 -8.94 -1.06 6.99
N GLY A 121 -9.71 0.03 7.05
CA GLY A 121 -9.17 1.39 7.04
C GLY A 121 -8.13 1.60 8.16
N LEU A 122 -8.43 1.15 9.38
CA LEU A 122 -7.51 1.25 10.51
C LEU A 122 -6.23 0.42 10.33
N LYS A 123 -6.31 -0.78 9.73
CA LYS A 123 -5.11 -1.58 9.42
C LYS A 123 -4.19 -0.86 8.41
N VAL A 124 -4.79 -0.26 7.39
CA VAL A 124 -4.04 0.49 6.37
C VAL A 124 -3.43 1.75 6.98
N ALA A 125 -4.17 2.48 7.81
CA ALA A 125 -3.67 3.65 8.54
C ALA A 125 -2.54 3.31 9.51
N ALA A 126 -2.60 2.14 10.17
CA ALA A 126 -1.53 1.69 11.05
C ALA A 126 -0.21 1.46 10.28
N LEU A 127 -0.28 1.01 9.03
CA LEU A 127 0.91 0.92 8.16
C LEU A 127 1.42 2.31 7.77
N GLY A 128 0.53 3.24 7.39
CA GLY A 128 0.91 4.64 7.12
C GLY A 128 1.59 5.32 8.32
N THR A 129 1.07 5.06 9.52
CA THR A 129 1.66 5.52 10.79
C THR A 129 3.03 4.90 11.02
N LEU A 130 3.20 3.60 10.80
CA LEU A 130 4.50 2.92 10.93
C LEU A 130 5.56 3.56 10.01
N PHE A 131 5.22 3.82 8.75
CA PHE A 131 6.14 4.46 7.81
C PHE A 131 6.41 5.93 8.15
N SER A 132 5.42 6.65 8.67
CA SER A 132 5.60 8.02 9.20
C SER A 132 6.59 8.04 10.38
N VAL A 133 6.48 7.08 11.30
CA VAL A 133 7.44 6.92 12.40
C VAL A 133 8.84 6.67 11.84
N GLY A 134 8.97 5.76 10.87
CA GLY A 134 10.25 5.54 10.18
C GLY A 134 10.83 6.80 9.56
N PHE A 135 10.00 7.63 8.93
CA PHE A 135 10.41 8.91 8.34
C PHE A 135 11.01 9.86 9.40
N PHE A 136 10.31 10.08 10.52
CA PHE A 136 10.79 10.97 11.58
C PHE A 136 11.99 10.42 12.35
N MET A 137 12.18 9.10 12.37
CA MET A 137 13.30 8.44 13.04
C MET A 137 14.56 8.35 12.17
N MET A 138 14.44 8.54 10.86
CA MET A 138 15.59 8.40 9.96
C MET A 138 16.58 9.55 10.20
N PRO A 139 17.87 9.26 10.45
CA PRO A 139 18.87 10.30 10.66
C PRO A 139 19.05 11.17 9.40
N ASN A 140 19.16 12.48 9.61
CA ASN A 140 19.44 13.48 8.56
C ASN A 140 20.92 13.48 8.18
#